data_AF-A0A849UDS1-F1
#
_entry.id   AF-A0A849UDS1-F1
#
_cell.length_a   1.000
_cell.length_b   1.000
_cell.length_c   1.000
_cell.angle_alpha   90.00
_cell.angle_beta   90.00
_cell.angle_gamma   90.00
#
_symmetry.space_group_name_H-M   'P 1'
#
loop_
_entity.id
_entity.type
_entity.pdbx_description
1 polymer ?
#
loop_
_entity_poly.entity_id
_entity_poly.type
_entity_poly.pdbx_seq_one_letter_code
_entity_poly.pdbx_strand_id
1 'polypeptide(L)'
;MNRLYDTFLKQHGHINNQTNRRLFLDDTEAQLLQALEFDYDKGISKAVAEKEGIDPREPSAVKADIFKRRVAFPPQDFMTVTTAKDALLASLNYRGRVDGNYMAEVYDKSVEDIIKELGDVVFDDPQTGIVTADDYLSGDVKTKLAVAIAAAQDDVKFKRNVEALDKVIPKDKKPSEISVSIGAAFIPDELYCQFIKHISGGDSTLTYIKTTGQWLINFSGQADPALNTGKFGTSDLSAQELLHLSMLGRGAVVKKTTRNADGSTTTVLLEKETEAAREKQNAIKDEWKKWLWSDAERADKIATIYNDKMNRIVARQFDGSHLTFPGMNPAINLLEHQKNGVWRGLQSYQVLYDHVVGAGKTFEMATLAMEMRRLGIARKPLFVVP
;
A
#
# COMPACT_ATOMS: atom_id res chain seq x y z
N MET A 1 -46.76 3.59 -6.86
CA MET A 1 -45.72 4.45 -7.46
C MET A 1 -45.87 4.59 -8.98
N ASN A 2 -45.80 3.52 -9.79
CA ASN A 2 -45.95 3.60 -11.26
C ASN A 2 -47.16 4.43 -11.72
N ARG A 3 -48.35 4.13 -11.20
CA ARG A 3 -49.59 4.85 -11.55
C ARG A 3 -49.50 6.37 -11.31
N LEU A 4 -48.88 6.80 -10.20
CA LEU A 4 -48.75 8.22 -9.86
C LEU A 4 -47.78 8.93 -10.82
N TYR A 5 -46.64 8.29 -11.09
CA TYR A 5 -45.66 8.81 -12.06
C TYR A 5 -46.26 8.89 -13.47
N ASP A 6 -46.96 7.85 -13.93
CA ASP A 6 -47.56 7.85 -15.27
C ASP A 6 -48.68 8.88 -15.42
N THR A 7 -49.44 9.14 -14.34
CA THR A 7 -50.43 10.22 -14.31
C THR A 7 -49.75 11.60 -14.36
N PHE A 8 -48.69 11.80 -13.58
CA PHE A 8 -47.91 13.05 -13.60
C PHE A 8 -47.30 13.30 -14.98
N LEU A 9 -46.63 12.30 -15.56
CA LEU A 9 -46.00 12.39 -16.87
C LEU A 9 -46.98 12.80 -17.97
N LYS A 10 -48.22 12.28 -17.93
CA LYS A 10 -49.28 12.65 -18.88
C LYS A 10 -49.79 14.08 -18.72
N GLN A 11 -49.81 14.60 -17.49
CA GLN A 11 -50.37 15.92 -17.20
C GLN A 11 -49.33 17.04 -17.27
N HIS A 12 -48.08 16.76 -16.92
CA HIS A 12 -47.04 17.76 -16.66
C HIS A 12 -45.72 17.48 -17.39
N GLY A 13 -45.63 16.39 -18.15
CA GLY A 13 -44.38 15.96 -18.79
C GLY A 13 -43.36 15.39 -17.79
N HIS A 14 -42.15 15.13 -18.26
CA HIS A 14 -41.07 14.53 -17.46
C HIS A 14 -40.69 15.41 -16.27
N ILE A 15 -40.41 14.81 -15.12
CA ILE A 15 -39.98 15.48 -13.88
C ILE A 15 -38.71 16.29 -14.12
N ASN A 16 -37.78 15.75 -14.91
CA ASN A 16 -36.51 16.40 -15.25
C ASN A 16 -36.61 17.45 -16.37
N ASN A 17 -37.81 17.74 -16.89
CA ASN A 17 -37.99 18.86 -17.81
C ASN A 17 -37.67 20.20 -17.12
N GLN A 18 -37.30 21.21 -17.92
CA GLN A 18 -36.80 22.48 -17.40
C GLN A 18 -37.84 23.24 -16.54
N THR A 19 -39.11 23.16 -16.92
CA THR A 19 -40.21 23.83 -16.21
C THR A 19 -40.45 23.21 -14.84
N ASN A 20 -40.55 21.88 -14.77
CA ASN A 20 -40.77 21.12 -13.54
C ASN A 20 -39.57 21.25 -12.61
N ARG A 21 -38.34 21.12 -13.12
CA ARG A 21 -37.12 21.37 -12.32
C ARG A 21 -37.10 22.74 -11.68
N ARG A 22 -37.54 23.78 -12.40
CA ARG A 22 -37.60 25.14 -11.86
C ARG A 22 -38.67 25.29 -10.79
N LEU A 23 -39.80 24.61 -10.92
CA LEU A 23 -40.89 24.65 -9.92
C LEU A 23 -40.51 23.92 -8.63
N PHE A 24 -39.68 22.89 -8.71
CA PHE A 24 -39.19 22.15 -7.53
C PHE A 24 -37.89 22.71 -6.94
N LEU A 25 -37.38 23.86 -7.40
CA LEU A 25 -36.10 24.41 -6.91
C LEU A 25 -36.07 24.64 -5.40
N ASP A 26 -37.20 25.07 -4.82
CA ASP A 26 -37.33 25.39 -3.39
C ASP A 26 -37.77 24.18 -2.55
N ASP A 27 -37.99 23.02 -3.17
CA ASP A 27 -38.37 21.79 -2.48
C ASP A 27 -37.12 21.00 -2.04
N THR A 28 -37.00 20.75 -0.74
CA THR A 28 -35.86 20.03 -0.16
C THR A 28 -35.77 18.56 -0.62
N GLU A 29 -36.85 18.00 -1.15
CA GLU A 29 -36.93 16.62 -1.64
C GLU A 29 -36.88 16.53 -3.17
N ALA A 30 -36.66 17.65 -3.87
CA ALA A 30 -36.66 17.73 -5.33
C ALA A 30 -35.69 16.74 -5.98
N GLN A 31 -34.53 16.51 -5.38
CA GLN A 31 -33.51 15.59 -5.89
C GLN A 31 -34.01 14.14 -5.88
N LEU A 32 -34.82 13.73 -4.90
CA LEU A 32 -35.40 12.38 -4.86
C LEU A 32 -36.42 12.18 -5.97
N LEU A 33 -37.21 13.22 -6.28
CA LEU A 33 -38.16 13.20 -7.39
C LEU A 33 -37.43 13.15 -8.73
N GLN A 34 -36.37 13.94 -8.90
CA GLN A 34 -35.56 13.95 -10.13
C GLN A 34 -34.84 12.61 -10.36
N ALA A 35 -34.46 11.91 -9.30
CA ALA A 35 -33.84 10.58 -9.36
C ALA A 35 -34.80 9.47 -9.84
N LEU A 36 -36.09 9.78 -10.05
CA LEU A 36 -37.06 8.85 -10.66
C LEU A 36 -36.86 8.70 -12.17
N GLU A 37 -36.11 9.61 -12.80
CA GLU A 37 -35.85 9.66 -14.23
C GLU A 37 -34.33 9.69 -14.49
N PHE A 38 -33.84 8.71 -15.24
CA PHE A 38 -32.47 8.67 -15.77
C PHE A 38 -32.45 9.08 -17.24
N ASP A 39 -31.30 9.55 -17.71
CA ASP A 39 -31.04 9.89 -19.11
C ASP A 39 -32.12 10.76 -19.75
N TYR A 40 -32.57 11.79 -19.01
CA TYR A 40 -33.57 12.71 -19.53
C TYR A 40 -33.04 13.43 -20.78
N ASP A 41 -33.76 13.25 -21.87
CA ASP A 41 -33.56 13.93 -23.12
C ASP A 41 -34.71 14.91 -23.36
N LYS A 42 -34.37 16.19 -23.53
CA LYS A 42 -35.32 17.26 -23.78
C LYS A 42 -36.02 17.17 -25.14
N GLY A 43 -35.55 16.30 -26.03
CA GLY A 43 -36.07 16.17 -27.39
C GLY A 43 -35.72 17.37 -28.29
N ILE A 44 -36.29 17.37 -29.49
CA ILE A 44 -36.17 18.42 -30.50
C ILE A 44 -37.60 18.82 -30.90
N SER A 45 -37.98 20.07 -30.61
CA SER A 45 -39.30 20.58 -30.99
C SER A 45 -39.39 20.78 -32.51
N LYS A 46 -40.60 20.70 -33.06
CA LYS A 46 -40.85 20.89 -34.50
C LYS A 46 -40.29 22.21 -35.05
N ALA A 47 -40.39 23.29 -34.28
CA ALA A 47 -39.87 24.60 -34.67
C ALA A 47 -38.32 24.64 -34.74
N VAL A 48 -37.64 23.90 -33.87
CA VAL A 48 -36.17 23.80 -33.89
C VAL A 48 -35.72 22.83 -34.98
N ALA A 49 -36.44 21.72 -35.15
CA ALA A 49 -36.24 20.76 -36.23
C ALA A 49 -36.31 21.40 -37.62
N GLU A 50 -37.33 22.23 -37.87
CA GLU A 50 -37.49 22.97 -39.14
C GLU A 50 -36.38 24.00 -39.37
N LYS A 51 -35.90 24.66 -38.31
CA LYS A 51 -34.84 25.67 -38.39
C LYS A 51 -33.46 25.06 -38.64
N GLU A 52 -33.21 23.88 -38.08
CA GLU A 52 -31.89 23.23 -38.12
C GLU A 52 -31.82 22.07 -39.13
N GLY A 53 -32.92 21.77 -39.84
CA GLY A 53 -32.96 20.72 -40.85
C GLY A 53 -32.78 19.30 -40.29
N ILE A 54 -33.23 19.08 -39.05
CA ILE A 54 -33.11 17.82 -38.32
C ILE A 54 -34.49 17.25 -37.99
N ASP A 55 -34.59 15.95 -37.76
CA ASP A 55 -35.87 15.32 -37.43
C ASP A 55 -36.36 15.70 -36.03
N PRO A 56 -37.67 15.96 -35.85
CA PRO A 56 -38.24 16.22 -34.54
C PRO A 56 -38.19 14.96 -33.67
N ARG A 57 -37.95 15.15 -32.37
CA ARG A 57 -37.82 14.05 -31.42
C ARG A 57 -38.52 14.40 -30.12
N GLU A 58 -39.39 13.52 -29.67
CA GLU A 58 -40.11 13.75 -28.41
C GLU A 58 -39.18 13.65 -27.19
N PRO A 59 -39.44 14.42 -26.12
CA PRO A 59 -38.70 14.30 -24.87
C PRO A 59 -38.84 12.88 -24.28
N SER A 60 -37.75 12.34 -23.74
CA SER A 60 -37.74 10.97 -23.19
C SER A 60 -36.94 10.87 -21.90
N ALA A 61 -37.23 9.87 -21.08
CA ALA A 61 -36.50 9.53 -19.87
C ALA A 61 -36.63 8.03 -19.58
N VAL A 62 -35.63 7.46 -18.92
CA VAL A 62 -35.64 6.08 -18.44
C VAL A 62 -36.17 6.06 -17.00
N LYS A 63 -37.24 5.31 -16.76
CA LYS A 63 -37.76 5.10 -15.39
C LYS A 63 -36.69 4.45 -14.50
N ALA A 64 -36.49 5.02 -13.33
CA ALA A 64 -35.62 4.48 -12.28
C ALA A 64 -36.02 3.07 -11.82
N ASP A 65 -35.05 2.34 -11.27
CA ASP A 65 -35.22 0.95 -10.83
C ASP A 65 -36.30 0.76 -9.75
N ILE A 66 -36.60 1.80 -8.96
CA ILE A 66 -37.66 1.78 -7.95
C ILE A 66 -39.05 1.48 -8.54
N PHE A 67 -39.25 1.75 -9.84
CA PHE A 67 -40.50 1.41 -10.54
C PHE A 67 -40.60 -0.06 -10.93
N LYS A 68 -39.48 -0.80 -10.92
CA LYS A 68 -39.41 -2.18 -11.41
C LYS A 68 -39.13 -3.18 -10.28
N ARG A 69 -38.42 -2.76 -9.24
CA ARG A 69 -38.00 -3.62 -8.12
C ARG A 69 -37.88 -2.84 -6.82
N ARG A 70 -37.86 -3.55 -5.70
CA ARG A 70 -37.54 -2.97 -4.38
C ARG A 70 -36.07 -2.53 -4.38
N VAL A 71 -35.82 -1.26 -4.08
CA VAL A 71 -34.46 -0.66 -4.02
C VAL A 71 -34.04 -0.23 -2.62
N ALA A 72 -34.97 -0.24 -1.65
CA ALA A 72 -34.70 0.10 -0.26
C ALA A 72 -35.10 -1.07 0.67
N PHE A 73 -34.20 -1.42 1.58
CA PHE A 73 -34.40 -2.41 2.64
C PHE A 73 -34.37 -1.71 4.00
N PRO A 74 -35.15 -2.18 4.99
CA PRO A 74 -35.20 -1.55 6.31
C PRO A 74 -33.82 -1.58 6.99
N PRO A 75 -33.41 -0.51 7.71
CA PRO A 75 -32.17 -0.51 8.49
C PRO A 75 -32.27 -1.52 9.66
N GLN A 76 -31.25 -2.35 9.84
CA GLN A 76 -31.08 -3.18 11.04
C GLN A 76 -30.22 -2.44 12.06
N ASP A 77 -30.78 -2.22 13.26
CA ASP A 77 -30.16 -1.48 14.37
C ASP A 77 -29.34 -2.35 15.34
N PHE A 78 -29.08 -3.61 14.99
CA PHE A 78 -28.17 -4.49 15.72
C PHE A 78 -27.16 -5.07 14.75
N MET A 79 -25.92 -5.24 15.20
CA MET A 79 -24.91 -5.99 14.45
C MET A 79 -25.46 -7.39 14.20
N THR A 80 -25.99 -7.62 13.01
CA THR A 80 -26.65 -8.88 12.67
C THR A 80 -25.56 -9.83 12.23
N VAL A 81 -25.03 -10.60 13.18
CA VAL A 81 -24.04 -11.64 12.93
C VAL A 81 -24.78 -12.89 12.50
N THR A 82 -24.61 -13.29 11.23
CA THR A 82 -25.27 -14.49 10.68
C THR A 82 -24.26 -15.52 10.17
N THR A 83 -22.98 -15.18 10.17
CA THR A 83 -21.88 -16.01 9.69
C THR A 83 -20.64 -15.85 10.56
N ALA A 84 -19.72 -16.82 10.53
CA ALA A 84 -18.44 -16.73 11.24
C ALA A 84 -17.61 -15.54 10.75
N LYS A 85 -17.79 -15.13 9.49
CA LYS A 85 -17.13 -13.97 8.88
C LYS A 85 -17.67 -12.64 9.43
N ASP A 86 -18.99 -12.54 9.64
CA ASP A 86 -19.57 -11.39 10.32
C ASP A 86 -19.03 -11.29 11.76
N ALA A 87 -18.89 -12.43 12.44
CA ALA A 87 -18.31 -12.49 13.79
C ALA A 87 -16.84 -12.04 13.78
N LEU A 88 -16.05 -12.48 12.81
CA LEU A 88 -14.66 -12.05 12.62
C LEU A 88 -14.57 -10.53 12.44
N LEU A 89 -15.35 -9.98 11.51
CA LEU A 89 -15.42 -8.54 11.26
C LEU A 89 -15.84 -7.75 12.50
N ALA A 90 -16.83 -8.28 13.21
CA ALA A 90 -17.27 -7.72 14.46
C ALA A 90 -16.15 -7.65 15.50
N SER A 91 -15.39 -8.74 15.62
CA SER A 91 -14.28 -8.85 16.55
C SER A 91 -13.14 -7.90 16.20
N LEU A 92 -12.74 -7.86 14.93
CA LEU A 92 -11.74 -6.92 14.43
C LEU A 92 -12.15 -5.47 14.71
N ASN A 93 -13.44 -5.14 14.58
CA ASN A 93 -13.90 -3.78 14.81
C ASN A 93 -13.97 -3.40 16.31
N TYR A 94 -14.57 -4.26 17.14
CA TYR A 94 -14.79 -3.92 18.55
C TYR A 94 -13.57 -4.19 19.45
N ARG A 95 -12.72 -5.15 19.06
CA ARG A 95 -11.55 -5.58 19.84
C ARG A 95 -10.22 -5.23 19.17
N GLY A 96 -10.21 -4.82 17.91
CA GLY A 96 -8.99 -4.53 17.15
C GLY A 96 -8.16 -5.77 16.79
N ARG A 97 -8.70 -6.98 17.03
CA ARG A 97 -8.03 -8.26 16.83
C ARG A 97 -9.06 -9.39 16.70
N VAL A 98 -8.61 -10.57 16.30
CA VAL A 98 -9.47 -11.77 16.31
C VAL A 98 -9.62 -12.27 17.75
N ASP A 99 -10.74 -11.94 18.37
CA ASP A 99 -11.13 -12.39 19.70
C ASP A 99 -12.20 -13.49 19.58
N GLY A 100 -11.79 -14.75 19.78
CA GLY A 100 -12.66 -15.91 19.65
C GLY A 100 -13.82 -15.91 20.65
N ASN A 101 -13.60 -15.45 21.89
CA ASN A 101 -14.65 -15.41 22.91
C ASN A 101 -15.76 -14.44 22.51
N TYR A 102 -15.37 -13.25 22.03
CA TYR A 102 -16.33 -12.29 21.52
C TYR A 102 -17.08 -12.83 20.28
N MET A 103 -16.36 -13.51 19.37
CA MET A 103 -16.98 -14.13 18.19
C MET A 103 -18.02 -15.19 18.57
N ALA A 104 -17.72 -16.01 19.58
CA ALA A 104 -18.64 -17.00 20.12
C ALA A 104 -19.89 -16.35 20.74
N GLU A 105 -19.72 -15.25 21.48
CA GLU A 105 -20.81 -14.49 22.09
C GLU A 105 -21.78 -13.93 21.04
N VAL A 106 -21.26 -13.36 19.94
CA VAL A 106 -22.12 -12.69 18.94
C VAL A 106 -22.70 -13.63 17.88
N TYR A 107 -22.08 -14.79 17.63
CA TYR A 107 -22.54 -15.76 16.62
C TYR A 107 -23.19 -17.02 17.19
N ASP A 108 -23.20 -17.17 18.52
CA ASP A 108 -23.82 -18.30 19.24
C ASP A 108 -23.29 -19.67 18.75
N LYS A 109 -21.96 -19.76 18.56
CA LYS A 109 -21.24 -21.00 18.21
C LYS A 109 -19.95 -21.12 19.02
N SER A 110 -19.44 -22.35 19.14
CA SER A 110 -18.14 -22.60 19.75
C SER A 110 -17.01 -21.94 18.94
N VAL A 111 -15.92 -21.56 19.61
CA VAL A 111 -14.76 -20.96 18.95
C VAL A 111 -14.19 -21.90 17.89
N GLU A 112 -14.16 -23.20 18.18
CA GLU A 112 -13.69 -24.25 17.29
C GLU A 112 -14.53 -24.34 16.00
N ASP A 113 -15.85 -24.31 16.11
CA ASP A 113 -16.75 -24.34 14.96
C ASP A 113 -16.62 -23.07 14.11
N ILE A 114 -16.43 -21.91 14.76
CA ILE A 114 -16.21 -20.63 14.09
C ILE A 114 -14.91 -20.66 13.28
N ILE A 115 -13.80 -21.11 13.88
CA ILE A 115 -12.51 -21.22 13.18
C ILE A 115 -12.62 -22.21 12.01
N LYS A 116 -13.30 -23.33 12.21
CA LYS A 116 -13.53 -24.32 11.15
C LYS A 116 -14.36 -23.75 10.00
N GLU A 117 -15.38 -22.94 10.30
CA GLU A 117 -16.19 -22.23 9.30
C GLU A 117 -15.37 -21.15 8.56
N LEU A 118 -14.45 -20.48 9.25
CA LEU A 118 -13.58 -19.46 8.65
C LEU A 118 -12.52 -20.05 7.72
N GLY A 119 -12.04 -21.27 7.99
CA GLY A 119 -11.08 -21.95 7.11
C GLY A 119 -9.84 -21.09 6.86
N ASP A 120 -9.53 -20.82 5.58
CA ASP A 120 -8.36 -20.04 5.10
C ASP A 120 -8.43 -18.52 5.34
N VAL A 121 -9.50 -18.02 5.96
CA VAL A 121 -9.60 -16.60 6.33
C VAL A 121 -8.81 -16.28 7.61
N VAL A 122 -8.53 -17.28 8.45
CA VAL A 122 -7.76 -17.13 9.70
C VAL A 122 -6.71 -18.22 9.84
N PHE A 123 -5.64 -17.89 10.56
CA PHE A 123 -4.59 -18.82 10.96
C PHE A 123 -4.38 -18.71 12.47
N ASP A 124 -4.03 -19.83 13.11
CA ASP A 124 -3.56 -19.84 14.49
C ASP A 124 -2.05 -19.58 14.48
N ASP A 125 -1.61 -18.39 14.89
CA ASP A 125 -0.20 -18.06 15.04
C ASP A 125 0.32 -18.63 16.38
N PRO A 126 1.35 -19.50 16.38
CA PRO A 126 1.93 -20.05 17.61
C PRO A 126 2.36 -18.99 18.65
N GLN A 127 2.62 -17.74 18.23
CA GLN A 127 3.08 -16.67 19.11
C GLN A 127 1.96 -15.74 19.59
N THR A 128 1.00 -15.44 18.73
CA THR A 128 -0.02 -14.40 19.00
C THR A 128 -1.45 -14.92 19.06
N GLY A 129 -1.66 -16.21 18.78
CA GLY A 129 -2.97 -16.82 18.66
C GLY A 129 -3.63 -16.52 17.30
N ILE A 130 -4.96 -16.57 17.26
CA ILE A 130 -5.70 -16.47 16.01
C ILE A 130 -5.55 -15.08 15.39
N VAL A 131 -5.20 -15.04 14.11
CA VAL A 131 -5.02 -13.83 13.30
C VAL A 131 -5.65 -14.02 11.93
N THR A 132 -5.91 -12.92 11.21
CA THR A 132 -6.41 -13.01 9.83
C THR A 132 -5.32 -13.49 8.89
N ALA A 133 -5.70 -14.15 7.80
CA ALA A 133 -4.75 -14.68 6.81
C ALA A 133 -3.91 -13.58 6.17
N ASP A 134 -4.49 -12.42 5.88
CA ASP A 134 -3.77 -11.29 5.31
C ASP A 134 -2.70 -10.73 6.27
N ASP A 135 -2.94 -10.78 7.58
CA ASP A 135 -1.96 -10.39 8.59
C ASP A 135 -0.89 -11.48 8.80
N TYR A 136 -1.31 -12.74 8.87
CA TYR A 136 -0.40 -13.86 9.08
C TYR A 136 0.58 -14.04 7.92
N LEU A 137 0.09 -14.01 6.68
CA LEU A 137 0.87 -14.26 5.47
C LEU A 137 1.61 -13.01 4.93
N SER A 138 1.73 -11.96 5.74
CA SER A 138 2.46 -10.73 5.41
C SER A 138 3.49 -10.35 6.46
N GLY A 139 4.28 -9.31 6.21
CA GLY A 139 5.40 -8.93 7.06
C GLY A 139 6.56 -9.92 6.95
N ASP A 140 7.26 -10.16 8.06
CA ASP A 140 8.41 -11.08 8.12
C ASP A 140 7.99 -12.56 8.06
N VAL A 141 7.74 -13.04 6.84
CA VAL A 141 7.26 -14.39 6.58
C VAL A 141 8.31 -15.46 6.83
N LYS A 142 9.61 -15.15 6.73
CA LYS A 142 10.69 -16.12 7.03
C LYS A 142 10.76 -16.43 8.53
N THR A 143 10.60 -15.42 9.40
CA THR A 143 10.53 -15.65 10.86
C THR A 143 9.29 -16.47 11.20
N LYS A 144 8.13 -16.08 10.66
CA LYS A 144 6.87 -16.80 10.88
C LYS A 144 6.96 -18.26 10.41
N LEU A 145 7.61 -18.52 9.27
CA LEU A 145 7.80 -19.88 8.75
C LEU A 145 8.67 -20.72 9.68
N ALA A 146 9.79 -20.17 10.18
CA ALA A 146 10.66 -20.87 11.12
C ALA A 146 9.91 -21.24 12.41
N VAL A 147 9.09 -20.32 12.93
CA VAL A 147 8.24 -20.57 14.11
C VAL A 147 7.17 -21.63 13.81
N ALA A 148 6.51 -21.54 12.65
CA ALA A 148 5.49 -22.51 12.25
C ALA A 148 6.08 -23.93 12.06
N ILE A 149 7.29 -24.04 11.51
CA ILE A 149 8.00 -25.33 11.37
C ILE A 149 8.29 -25.92 12.75
N ALA A 150 8.81 -25.11 13.68
CA ALA A 150 9.07 -25.57 15.04
C ALA A 150 7.77 -26.03 15.73
N ALA A 151 6.70 -25.24 15.65
CA ALA A 151 5.41 -25.60 16.23
C ALA A 151 4.79 -26.85 15.58
N ALA A 152 5.01 -27.06 14.27
CA ALA A 152 4.52 -28.24 13.55
C ALA A 152 5.22 -29.55 13.93
N GLN A 153 6.37 -29.49 14.61
CA GLN A 153 7.01 -30.68 15.19
C GLN A 153 6.22 -31.20 16.41
N ASP A 154 5.64 -30.29 17.19
CA ASP A 154 4.90 -30.60 18.40
C ASP A 154 3.39 -30.80 18.14
N ASP A 155 2.80 -30.02 17.22
CA ASP A 155 1.38 -30.08 16.89
C ASP A 155 1.13 -30.06 15.37
N VAL A 156 0.49 -31.14 14.89
CA VAL A 156 0.17 -31.37 13.47
C VAL A 156 -0.71 -30.27 12.88
N LYS A 157 -1.49 -29.55 13.70
CA LYS A 157 -2.37 -28.46 13.19
C LYS A 157 -1.60 -27.37 12.46
N PHE A 158 -0.34 -27.12 12.83
CA PHE A 158 0.48 -26.06 12.22
C PHE A 158 1.10 -26.45 10.87
N LYS A 159 0.94 -27.69 10.38
CA LYS A 159 1.40 -28.06 9.03
C LYS A 159 0.78 -27.18 7.95
N ARG A 160 -0.51 -26.84 8.10
CA ARG A 160 -1.20 -25.91 7.20
C ARG A 160 -0.57 -24.52 7.19
N ASN A 161 -0.08 -24.04 8.33
CA ASN A 161 0.62 -22.77 8.41
C ASN A 161 1.94 -22.79 7.63
N VAL A 162 2.70 -23.89 7.74
CA VAL A 162 3.95 -24.09 7.00
C VAL A 162 3.68 -24.06 5.50
N GLU A 163 2.69 -24.82 5.02
CA GLU A 163 2.31 -24.87 3.61
C GLU A 163 1.84 -23.51 3.07
N ALA A 164 1.11 -22.74 3.86
CA ALA A 164 0.63 -21.41 3.46
C ALA A 164 1.78 -20.39 3.42
N LEU A 165 2.67 -20.41 4.42
CA LEU A 165 3.82 -19.50 4.48
C LEU A 165 4.85 -19.79 3.38
N ASP A 166 5.11 -21.06 3.08
CA ASP A 166 6.05 -21.47 2.02
C ASP A 166 5.65 -20.88 0.65
N LYS A 167 4.34 -20.83 0.36
CA LYS A 167 3.80 -20.28 -0.89
C LYS A 167 3.99 -18.76 -1.02
N VAL A 168 4.08 -18.03 0.09
CA VAL A 168 4.22 -16.58 0.09
C VAL A 168 5.66 -16.11 0.28
N ILE A 169 6.60 -17.03 0.55
CA ILE A 169 8.03 -16.68 0.63
C ILE A 169 8.47 -16.00 -0.67
N PRO A 170 9.06 -14.79 -0.60
CA PRO A 170 9.60 -14.13 -1.78
C PRO A 170 10.65 -15.01 -2.45
N LYS A 171 10.57 -15.14 -3.78
CA LYS A 171 11.61 -15.81 -4.55
C LYS A 171 12.95 -15.10 -4.34
N ASP A 172 14.00 -15.90 -4.16
CA ASP A 172 15.35 -15.39 -4.00
C ASP A 172 15.77 -14.53 -5.20
N LYS A 173 16.34 -13.37 -4.89
CA LYS A 173 16.92 -12.44 -5.86
C LYS A 173 18.29 -12.93 -6.28
N LYS A 174 18.54 -12.87 -7.58
CA LYS A 174 19.88 -13.12 -8.15
C LYS A 174 20.80 -11.92 -7.91
N PRO A 175 22.13 -12.09 -7.94
CA PRO A 175 23.09 -10.98 -7.90
C PRO A 175 22.74 -9.81 -8.82
N SER A 176 22.31 -10.09 -10.06
CA SER A 176 21.93 -9.08 -11.06
C SER A 176 20.68 -8.25 -10.70
N GLU A 177 19.85 -8.72 -9.78
CA GLU A 177 18.61 -8.06 -9.35
C GLU A 177 18.81 -7.22 -8.07
N ILE A 178 20.01 -7.25 -7.48
CA ILE A 178 20.30 -6.61 -6.20
C ILE A 178 21.15 -5.37 -6.43
N SER A 179 20.67 -4.23 -5.92
CA SER A 179 21.42 -2.98 -5.90
C SER A 179 21.89 -2.68 -4.49
N VAL A 180 23.21 -2.54 -4.30
CA VAL A 180 23.82 -2.31 -2.99
C VAL A 180 24.51 -0.96 -2.97
N SER A 181 24.00 -0.06 -2.13
CA SER A 181 24.65 1.22 -1.88
C SER A 181 25.78 1.08 -0.86
N ILE A 182 26.79 1.95 -0.96
CA ILE A 182 27.84 2.08 0.05
C ILE A 182 27.20 2.48 1.38
N GLY A 183 27.56 1.79 2.47
CA GLY A 183 26.96 1.98 3.80
C GLY A 183 25.78 1.05 4.13
N ALA A 184 25.36 0.17 3.21
CA ALA A 184 24.31 -0.81 3.48
C ALA A 184 24.63 -1.70 4.69
N ALA A 185 23.74 -1.70 5.68
CA ALA A 185 23.95 -2.35 6.99
C ALA A 185 24.06 -3.88 6.93
N PHE A 186 23.52 -4.52 5.90
CA PHE A 186 23.56 -5.98 5.76
C PHE A 186 24.88 -6.49 5.20
N ILE A 187 25.74 -5.60 4.66
CA ILE A 187 27.04 -5.97 4.12
C ILE A 187 28.01 -6.24 5.26
N PRO A 188 28.72 -7.40 5.25
CA PRO A 188 29.74 -7.70 6.23
C PRO A 188 30.87 -6.66 6.23
N ASP A 189 31.40 -6.36 7.41
CA ASP A 189 32.49 -5.41 7.61
C ASP A 189 33.75 -5.81 6.85
N GLU A 190 34.02 -7.12 6.73
CA GLU A 190 35.21 -7.59 6.02
C GLU A 190 35.21 -7.19 4.54
N LEU A 191 34.03 -7.12 3.91
CA LEU A 191 33.91 -6.68 2.51
C LEU A 191 34.19 -5.18 2.37
N TYR A 192 33.78 -4.37 3.35
CA TYR A 192 34.16 -2.97 3.35
C TYR A 192 35.65 -2.77 3.57
N CYS A 193 36.27 -3.52 4.49
CA CYS A 193 37.72 -3.48 4.69
C CYS A 193 38.49 -3.84 3.41
N GLN A 194 38.07 -4.90 2.72
CA GLN A 194 38.65 -5.30 1.43
C GLN A 194 38.48 -4.22 0.35
N PHE A 195 37.30 -3.58 0.29
CA PHE A 195 37.06 -2.51 -0.68
C PHE A 195 37.86 -1.25 -0.38
N ILE A 196 37.99 -0.86 0.88
CA ILE A 196 38.84 0.27 1.30
C ILE A 196 40.29 0.03 0.88
N LYS A 197 40.78 -1.19 1.08
CA LYS A 197 42.12 -1.59 0.63
C LYS A 197 42.25 -1.54 -0.89
N HIS A 198 41.23 -1.96 -1.63
CA HIS A 198 41.19 -1.90 -3.10
C HIS A 198 41.27 -0.46 -3.64
N ILE A 199 40.58 0.51 -3.02
CA ILE A 199 40.51 1.89 -3.53
C ILE A 199 41.58 2.83 -2.95
N SER A 200 42.22 2.46 -1.83
CA SER A 200 43.17 3.35 -1.14
C SER A 200 44.54 2.71 -0.86
N GLY A 201 44.66 1.38 -0.96
CA GLY A 201 45.85 0.63 -0.53
C GLY A 201 46.01 0.50 0.98
N GLY A 202 45.29 1.30 1.78
CA GLY A 202 45.36 1.29 3.24
C GLY A 202 44.45 0.24 3.89
N ASP A 203 44.80 -0.17 5.10
CA ASP A 203 44.00 -1.09 5.90
C ASP A 203 42.93 -0.33 6.70
N SER A 204 41.90 -1.02 7.15
CA SER A 204 40.85 -0.43 7.99
C SER A 204 40.16 -1.45 8.85
N THR A 205 39.51 -0.97 9.91
CA THR A 205 38.57 -1.73 10.73
C THR A 205 37.25 -1.00 10.79
N LEU A 206 36.15 -1.74 10.65
CA LEU A 206 34.80 -1.17 10.64
C LEU A 206 33.94 -1.76 11.75
N THR A 207 32.99 -0.98 12.24
CA THR A 207 31.98 -1.45 13.18
C THR A 207 30.65 -0.77 12.86
N TYR A 208 29.62 -1.59 12.67
CA TYR A 208 28.26 -1.09 12.47
C TYR A 208 27.55 -0.87 13.81
N ILE A 209 27.19 0.38 14.09
CA ILE A 209 26.46 0.76 15.31
C ILE A 209 24.96 0.68 15.00
N LYS A 210 24.34 -0.43 15.39
CA LYS A 210 22.91 -0.71 15.13
C LYS A 210 21.96 0.38 15.67
N THR A 211 22.28 0.98 16.81
CA THR A 211 21.45 2.01 17.46
C THR A 211 21.40 3.32 16.70
N THR A 212 22.50 3.73 16.05
CA THR A 212 22.56 4.96 15.26
C THR A 212 22.43 4.71 13.76
N GLY A 213 22.53 3.45 13.34
CA GLY A 213 22.55 3.05 11.93
C GLY A 213 23.82 3.48 11.18
N GLN A 214 24.92 3.75 11.91
CA GLN A 214 26.14 4.32 11.34
C GLN A 214 27.30 3.32 11.33
N TRP A 215 28.15 3.44 10.31
CA TRP A 215 29.44 2.76 10.26
C TRP A 215 30.51 3.64 10.91
N LEU A 216 31.18 3.10 11.93
CA LEU A 216 32.43 3.65 12.44
C LEU A 216 33.58 3.04 11.66
N ILE A 217 34.46 3.87 11.11
CA ILE A 217 35.61 3.44 10.32
C ILE A 217 36.87 3.96 11.00
N ASN A 218 37.83 3.08 11.22
CA ASN A 218 39.17 3.45 11.61
C ASN A 218 40.12 3.06 10.47
N PHE A 219 40.74 4.06 9.87
CA PHE A 219 41.76 3.86 8.83
C PHE A 219 43.12 3.64 9.49
N SER A 220 43.88 2.67 8.97
CA SER A 220 45.16 2.27 9.53
C SER A 220 46.15 1.89 8.44
N GLY A 221 47.45 1.91 8.76
CA GLY A 221 48.49 1.64 7.78
C GLY A 221 48.73 2.80 6.79
N GLN A 222 49.72 2.62 5.93
CA GLN A 222 50.07 3.63 4.92
C GLN A 222 49.23 3.42 3.66
N ALA A 223 48.44 4.43 3.29
CA ALA A 223 47.69 4.42 2.04
C ALA A 223 48.62 4.62 0.83
N ASP A 224 48.26 4.03 -0.30
CA ASP A 224 48.95 4.23 -1.58
C ASP A 224 48.53 5.58 -2.18
N PRO A 225 49.45 6.57 -2.31
CA PRO A 225 49.11 7.88 -2.86
C PRO A 225 48.56 7.84 -4.29
N ALA A 226 48.98 6.86 -5.10
CA ALA A 226 48.52 6.72 -6.49
C ALA A 226 47.01 6.37 -6.53
N LEU A 227 46.53 5.63 -5.54
CA LEU A 227 45.12 5.27 -5.40
C LEU A 227 44.36 6.33 -4.59
N ASN A 228 44.83 6.59 -3.37
CA ASN A 228 44.10 7.32 -2.34
C ASN A 228 43.96 8.82 -2.65
N THR A 229 44.94 9.43 -3.31
CA THR A 229 44.91 10.87 -3.69
C THR A 229 44.99 11.09 -5.20
N GLY A 230 45.12 10.01 -5.98
CA GLY A 230 45.22 10.06 -7.44
C GLY A 230 43.99 9.49 -8.16
N LYS A 231 43.92 8.16 -8.25
CA LYS A 231 42.85 7.47 -9.01
C LYS A 231 41.48 7.70 -8.41
N PHE A 232 41.32 7.50 -7.10
CA PHE A 232 40.02 7.52 -6.40
C PHE A 232 39.84 8.70 -5.45
N GLY A 233 40.83 9.57 -5.29
CA GLY A 233 40.73 10.78 -4.48
C GLY A 233 41.34 12.00 -5.18
N THR A 234 41.41 13.09 -4.44
CA THR A 234 42.07 14.34 -4.81
C THR A 234 43.11 14.71 -3.75
N SER A 235 43.83 15.81 -3.96
CA SER A 235 44.69 16.42 -2.94
C SER A 235 43.93 16.90 -1.71
N ASP A 236 42.66 17.29 -1.88
CA ASP A 236 41.83 17.92 -0.84
C ASP A 236 40.95 16.91 -0.10
N LEU A 237 40.51 15.84 -0.78
CA LEU A 237 39.72 14.77 -0.22
C LEU A 237 40.21 13.42 -0.75
N SER A 238 40.78 12.63 0.16
CA SER A 238 41.27 11.28 -0.12
C SER A 238 40.14 10.30 -0.45
N ALA A 239 40.46 9.17 -1.08
CA ALA A 239 39.51 8.11 -1.37
C ALA A 239 38.83 7.57 -0.10
N GLN A 240 39.58 7.48 1.01
CA GLN A 240 39.06 7.10 2.33
C GLN A 240 38.02 8.10 2.85
N GLU A 241 38.28 9.40 2.75
CA GLU A 241 37.33 10.46 3.16
C GLU A 241 36.10 10.49 2.25
N LEU A 242 36.28 10.35 0.93
CA LEU A 242 35.18 10.29 -0.03
C LEU A 242 34.31 9.05 0.15
N LEU A 243 34.90 7.90 0.50
CA LEU A 243 34.16 6.70 0.87
C LEU A 243 33.35 6.93 2.15
N HIS A 244 33.97 7.51 3.18
CA HIS A 244 33.29 7.80 4.43
C HIS A 244 32.11 8.77 4.22
N LEU A 245 32.28 9.82 3.42
CA LEU A 245 31.19 10.70 3.01
C LEU A 245 30.08 9.94 2.26
N SER A 246 30.45 9.00 1.40
CA SER A 246 29.49 8.16 0.68
C SER A 246 28.68 7.25 1.60
N MET A 247 29.33 6.65 2.62
CA MET A 247 28.64 5.87 3.66
C MET A 247 27.65 6.72 4.48
N LEU A 248 27.95 8.01 4.67
CA LEU A 248 27.07 8.97 5.34
C LEU A 248 25.98 9.55 4.42
N GLY A 249 25.93 9.15 3.14
CA GLY A 249 25.01 9.71 2.15
C GLY A 249 25.28 11.19 1.81
N ARG A 250 26.49 11.68 2.07
CA ARG A 250 26.87 13.10 1.86
C ARG A 250 27.69 13.25 0.59
N GLY A 251 27.41 14.31 -0.17
CA GLY A 251 28.24 14.70 -1.32
C GLY A 251 29.54 15.34 -0.89
N ALA A 252 30.61 15.13 -1.67
CA ALA A 252 31.87 15.82 -1.47
C ALA A 252 31.72 17.35 -1.59
N VAL A 253 32.38 18.06 -0.68
CA VAL A 253 32.42 19.54 -0.61
C VAL A 253 33.79 19.95 -0.10
N VAL A 254 34.53 20.73 -0.89
CA VAL A 254 35.85 21.27 -0.53
C VAL A 254 35.70 22.74 -0.16
N LYS A 255 36.18 23.11 1.04
CA LYS A 255 36.12 24.48 1.55
C LYS A 255 37.51 24.94 1.98
N LYS A 256 37.83 26.20 1.71
CA LYS A 256 39.04 26.84 2.20
C LYS A 256 38.68 27.91 3.21
N THR A 257 39.25 27.82 4.41
CA THR A 257 39.09 28.84 5.46
C THR A 257 40.36 29.67 5.55
N THR A 258 40.24 30.97 5.33
CA THR A 258 41.34 31.94 5.43
C THR A 258 41.09 32.90 6.58
N ARG A 259 42.12 33.18 7.39
CA ARG A 259 42.04 34.16 8.47
C ARG A 259 42.35 35.55 7.92
N ASN A 260 41.45 36.49 8.16
CA ASN A 260 41.59 37.88 7.76
C ASN A 260 42.52 38.63 8.72
N ALA A 261 43.03 39.79 8.30
CA ALA A 261 43.94 40.62 9.09
C ALA A 261 43.30 41.15 10.40
N ASP A 262 41.97 41.23 10.46
CA ASP A 262 41.18 41.64 11.63
C ASP A 262 40.93 40.50 12.63
N GLY A 263 41.44 39.29 12.35
CA GLY A 263 41.27 38.11 13.19
C GLY A 263 40.03 37.27 12.89
N SER A 264 39.12 37.72 12.01
CA SER A 264 37.95 36.95 11.55
C SER A 264 38.34 35.85 10.54
N THR A 265 37.44 34.88 10.30
CA THR A 265 37.67 33.80 9.34
C THR A 265 36.65 33.84 8.20
N THR A 266 37.12 33.79 6.96
CA THR A 266 36.29 33.63 5.77
C THR A 266 36.41 32.21 5.26
N THR A 267 35.29 31.51 5.11
CA THR A 267 35.25 30.18 4.48
C THR A 267 34.65 30.30 3.09
N VAL A 268 35.43 29.93 2.07
CA VAL A 268 35.00 29.97 0.66
C VAL A 268 34.84 28.54 0.15
N LEU A 269 33.74 28.30 -0.57
CA LEU A 269 33.52 27.06 -1.30
C LEU A 269 34.45 27.03 -2.51
N LEU A 270 35.25 25.98 -2.62
CA LEU A 270 36.11 25.75 -3.77
C LEU A 270 35.33 24.93 -4.80
N GLU A 271 34.67 25.60 -5.76
CA GLU A 271 33.74 24.96 -6.69
C GLU A 271 34.43 23.92 -7.59
N LYS A 272 35.58 24.27 -8.18
CA LYS A 272 36.34 23.40 -9.07
C LYS A 272 36.85 22.15 -8.35
N GLU A 273 37.39 22.33 -7.15
CA GLU A 273 37.91 21.27 -6.29
C GLU A 273 36.77 20.38 -5.78
N THR A 274 35.61 20.98 -5.48
CA THR A 274 34.39 20.26 -5.11
C THR A 274 33.87 19.40 -6.26
N GLU A 275 33.85 19.93 -7.48
CA GLU A 275 33.44 19.18 -8.67
C GLU A 275 34.38 17.99 -8.93
N ALA A 276 35.69 18.22 -8.91
CA ALA A 276 36.68 17.15 -9.04
C ALA A 276 36.53 16.07 -7.95
N ALA A 277 36.29 16.47 -6.69
CA ALA A 277 36.05 15.53 -5.62
C ALA A 277 34.74 14.73 -5.79
N ARG A 278 33.69 15.34 -6.34
CA ARG A 278 32.43 14.65 -6.66
C ARG A 278 32.58 13.65 -7.79
N GLU A 279 33.37 13.96 -8.82
CA GLU A 279 33.71 13.00 -9.88
C GLU A 279 34.39 11.77 -9.29
N LYS A 280 35.39 11.97 -8.42
CA LYS A 280 36.06 10.88 -7.71
C LYS A 280 35.11 10.09 -6.81
N GLN A 281 34.22 10.77 -6.09
CA GLN A 281 33.22 10.12 -5.25
C GLN A 281 32.26 9.24 -6.09
N ASN A 282 31.83 9.71 -7.26
CA ASN A 282 31.00 8.93 -8.16
C ASN A 282 31.77 7.74 -8.75
N ALA A 283 33.04 7.92 -9.11
CA ALA A 283 33.91 6.83 -9.54
C ALA A 283 34.06 5.74 -8.45
N ILE A 284 34.16 6.12 -7.17
CA ILE A 284 34.15 5.15 -6.05
C ILE A 284 32.82 4.39 -5.99
N LYS A 285 31.68 5.07 -6.16
CA LYS A 285 30.35 4.43 -6.16
C LYS A 285 30.18 3.44 -7.31
N ASP A 286 30.69 3.77 -8.48
CA ASP A 286 30.62 2.88 -9.65
C ASP A 286 31.61 1.72 -9.52
N GLU A 287 32.81 1.97 -9.03
CA GLU A 287 33.79 0.92 -8.72
C GLU A 287 33.26 -0.01 -7.63
N TRP A 288 32.55 0.50 -6.62
CA TRP A 288 31.91 -0.32 -5.59
C TRP A 288 30.95 -1.32 -6.22
N LYS A 289 30.01 -0.87 -7.06
CA LYS A 289 29.05 -1.76 -7.71
C LYS A 289 29.76 -2.81 -8.56
N LYS A 290 30.74 -2.38 -9.36
CA LYS A 290 31.50 -3.29 -10.23
C LYS A 290 32.28 -4.31 -9.41
N TRP A 291 33.06 -3.85 -8.44
CA TRP A 291 33.87 -4.68 -7.57
C TRP A 291 32.98 -5.67 -6.84
N LEU A 292 31.90 -5.23 -6.18
CA LEU A 292 31.04 -6.08 -5.37
C LEU A 292 30.56 -7.33 -6.13
N TRP A 293 30.21 -7.17 -7.40
CA TRP A 293 29.63 -8.22 -8.25
C TRP A 293 30.61 -8.90 -9.21
N SER A 294 31.86 -8.45 -9.31
CA SER A 294 32.83 -9.02 -10.27
C SER A 294 33.36 -10.39 -9.88
N ASP A 295 33.28 -10.73 -8.60
CA ASP A 295 33.73 -12.01 -8.04
C ASP A 295 32.53 -12.89 -7.72
N ALA A 296 32.51 -14.12 -8.23
CA ALA A 296 31.34 -14.99 -8.16
C ALA A 296 31.04 -15.43 -6.71
N GLU A 297 32.06 -15.79 -5.93
CA GLU A 297 31.86 -16.22 -4.54
C GLU A 297 31.34 -15.08 -3.67
N ARG A 298 31.90 -13.87 -3.84
CA ARG A 298 31.41 -12.66 -3.16
C ARG A 298 29.98 -12.32 -3.59
N ALA A 299 29.68 -12.36 -4.88
CA ALA A 299 28.35 -12.08 -5.40
C ALA A 299 27.30 -13.01 -4.80
N ASP A 300 27.57 -14.32 -4.79
CA ASP A 300 26.68 -15.33 -4.22
C ASP A 300 26.51 -15.12 -2.71
N LYS A 301 27.61 -14.89 -1.98
CA LYS A 301 27.56 -14.60 -0.53
C LYS A 301 26.66 -13.40 -0.22
N ILE A 302 26.76 -12.32 -1.00
CA ILE A 302 25.94 -11.12 -0.79
C ILE A 302 24.48 -11.39 -1.15
N ALA A 303 24.22 -12.12 -2.23
CA ALA A 303 22.87 -12.49 -2.62
C ALA A 303 22.19 -13.35 -1.54
N THR A 304 22.88 -14.33 -0.96
CA THR A 304 22.38 -15.11 0.18
C THR A 304 22.05 -14.22 1.37
N ILE A 305 22.99 -13.35 1.80
CA ILE A 305 22.76 -12.45 2.94
C ILE A 305 21.58 -11.52 2.67
N TYR A 306 21.47 -10.98 1.46
CA TYR A 306 20.35 -10.14 1.06
C TYR A 306 19.03 -10.92 1.13
N ASN A 307 19.00 -12.14 0.60
CA ASN A 307 17.79 -12.94 0.60
C ASN A 307 17.35 -13.34 2.02
N ASP A 308 18.28 -13.58 2.91
CA ASP A 308 17.98 -13.97 4.30
C ASP A 308 17.59 -12.80 5.19
N LYS A 309 18.23 -11.65 5.02
CA LYS A 309 18.03 -10.49 5.91
C LYS A 309 17.06 -9.46 5.34
N MET A 310 16.99 -9.30 4.02
CA MET A 310 16.24 -8.23 3.35
C MET A 310 15.03 -8.77 2.58
N ASN A 311 15.19 -9.84 1.79
CA ASN A 311 14.11 -10.43 0.97
C ASN A 311 13.19 -11.37 1.78
N ARG A 312 12.54 -10.80 2.80
CA ARG A 312 11.73 -11.56 3.75
C ARG A 312 10.40 -10.91 4.10
N ILE A 313 10.14 -9.71 3.59
CA ILE A 313 8.93 -8.94 3.85
C ILE A 313 7.95 -9.12 2.69
N VAL A 314 6.75 -9.60 3.02
CA VAL A 314 5.63 -9.68 2.08
C VAL A 314 4.65 -8.55 2.38
N ALA A 315 4.29 -7.77 1.37
CA ALA A 315 3.26 -6.74 1.52
C ALA A 315 1.92 -7.39 1.85
N ARG A 316 1.17 -6.80 2.78
CA ARG A 316 -0.16 -7.27 3.15
C ARG A 316 -1.11 -7.19 1.97
N GLN A 317 -1.63 -8.34 1.55
CA GLN A 317 -2.61 -8.47 0.48
C GLN A 317 -3.98 -8.73 1.09
N PHE A 318 -4.94 -7.85 0.79
CA PHE A 318 -6.31 -7.97 1.29
C PHE A 318 -7.13 -8.75 0.28
N ASP A 319 -7.64 -9.91 0.67
CA ASP A 319 -8.57 -10.70 -0.15
C ASP A 319 -9.99 -10.59 0.43
N GLY A 320 -10.88 -9.89 -0.27
CA GLY A 320 -12.28 -9.72 0.08
C GLY A 320 -13.22 -10.69 -0.64
N SER A 321 -12.71 -11.69 -1.37
CA SER A 321 -13.52 -12.67 -2.11
C SER A 321 -14.57 -13.37 -1.26
N HIS A 322 -14.29 -13.49 0.04
CA HIS A 322 -15.12 -14.12 1.04
C HIS A 322 -16.35 -13.28 1.48
N LEU A 323 -16.42 -11.99 1.10
CA LEU A 323 -17.51 -11.08 1.44
C LEU A 323 -18.77 -11.34 0.61
N THR A 324 -19.93 -11.36 1.27
CA THR A 324 -21.24 -11.73 0.68
C THR A 324 -22.19 -10.55 0.48
N PHE A 325 -21.83 -9.34 0.94
CA PHE A 325 -22.58 -8.08 0.81
C PHE A 325 -24.11 -8.22 0.93
N PRO A 326 -24.65 -8.59 2.11
CA PRO A 326 -26.09 -8.75 2.32
C PRO A 326 -26.88 -7.48 1.98
N GLY A 327 -27.98 -7.64 1.25
CA GLY A 327 -28.81 -6.51 0.81
C GLY A 327 -28.27 -5.76 -0.40
N MET A 328 -27.11 -6.17 -0.94
CA MET A 328 -26.64 -5.69 -2.24
C MET A 328 -27.62 -6.09 -3.34
N ASN A 329 -27.83 -5.17 -4.26
CA ASN A 329 -28.67 -5.40 -5.43
C ASN A 329 -28.12 -6.57 -6.27
N PRO A 330 -28.91 -7.64 -6.53
CA PRO A 330 -28.42 -8.82 -7.25
C PRO A 330 -27.95 -8.56 -8.70
N ALA A 331 -28.30 -7.42 -9.28
CA ALA A 331 -27.83 -7.03 -10.61
C ALA A 331 -26.42 -6.43 -10.60
N ILE A 332 -25.88 -6.11 -9.43
CA ILE A 332 -24.56 -5.50 -9.26
C ILE A 332 -23.61 -6.58 -8.73
N ASN A 333 -22.54 -6.85 -9.49
CA ASN A 333 -21.47 -7.74 -9.07
C ASN A 333 -20.19 -6.93 -8.93
N LEU A 334 -19.60 -6.95 -7.74
CA LEU A 334 -18.32 -6.31 -7.50
C LEU A 334 -17.17 -7.14 -8.08
N LEU A 335 -16.25 -6.45 -8.72
CA LEU A 335 -14.98 -6.99 -9.20
C LEU A 335 -14.08 -7.33 -8.01
N GLU A 336 -13.12 -8.23 -8.23
CA GLU A 336 -12.20 -8.72 -7.20
C GLU A 336 -11.49 -7.56 -6.47
N HIS A 337 -10.94 -6.59 -7.20
CA HIS A 337 -10.25 -5.46 -6.59
C HIS A 337 -11.16 -4.60 -5.71
N GLN A 338 -12.45 -4.47 -6.06
CA GLN A 338 -13.42 -3.73 -5.25
C GLN A 338 -13.72 -4.47 -3.95
N LYS A 339 -13.85 -5.80 -4.01
CA LYS A 339 -14.05 -6.61 -2.79
C LYS A 339 -12.83 -6.52 -1.88
N ASN A 340 -11.63 -6.63 -2.45
CA ASN A 340 -10.36 -6.48 -1.74
C ASN A 340 -10.22 -5.10 -1.11
N GLY A 341 -10.64 -4.06 -1.85
CA GLY A 341 -10.67 -2.70 -1.37
C GLY A 341 -11.64 -2.51 -0.21
N VAL A 342 -12.87 -3.03 -0.29
CA VAL A 342 -13.82 -3.02 0.84
C VAL A 342 -13.25 -3.75 2.05
N TRP A 343 -12.66 -4.94 1.88
CA TRP A 343 -12.02 -5.69 2.97
C TRP A 343 -10.91 -4.89 3.64
N ARG A 344 -10.04 -4.26 2.84
CA ARG A 344 -9.00 -3.36 3.35
C ARG A 344 -9.59 -2.20 4.14
N GLY A 345 -10.66 -1.59 3.64
CA GLY A 345 -11.35 -0.45 4.28
C GLY A 345 -11.97 -0.80 5.62
N LEU A 346 -12.60 -1.98 5.70
CA LEU A 346 -13.20 -2.50 6.94
C LEU A 346 -12.15 -2.76 8.03
N GLN A 347 -10.93 -3.16 7.64
CA GLN A 347 -9.85 -3.43 8.60
C GLN A 347 -8.99 -2.20 8.94
N SER A 348 -8.69 -1.35 7.95
CA SER A 348 -7.61 -0.36 8.09
C SER A 348 -8.07 1.01 8.60
N TYR A 349 -9.38 1.30 8.66
CA TYR A 349 -10.01 2.58 9.03
C TYR A 349 -9.58 3.83 8.22
N GLN A 350 -8.36 3.86 7.68
CA GLN A 350 -7.77 4.90 6.86
C GLN A 350 -7.14 4.24 5.65
N VAL A 351 -7.67 4.54 4.46
CA VAL A 351 -7.22 3.95 3.20
C VAL A 351 -7.27 4.99 2.09
N LEU A 352 -6.25 4.96 1.23
CA LEU A 352 -6.24 5.64 -0.06
C LEU A 352 -6.52 4.60 -1.17
N TYR A 353 -7.60 4.81 -1.92
CA TYR A 353 -7.94 4.02 -3.10
C TYR A 353 -7.51 4.74 -4.37
N ASP A 354 -6.26 4.53 -4.79
CA ASP A 354 -5.72 5.09 -6.04
C ASP A 354 -6.07 4.22 -7.26
N HIS A 355 -7.37 4.10 -7.54
CA HIS A 355 -7.85 3.38 -8.71
C HIS A 355 -8.01 4.29 -9.92
N VAL A 356 -7.76 3.75 -11.11
CA VAL A 356 -7.96 4.46 -12.38
C VAL A 356 -9.42 4.91 -12.58
N VAL A 357 -9.64 5.87 -13.48
CA VAL A 357 -11.00 6.32 -13.86
C VAL A 357 -11.78 5.14 -14.47
N GLY A 358 -13.05 4.99 -14.09
CA GLY A 358 -13.90 3.88 -14.56
C GLY A 358 -13.76 2.56 -13.78
N ALA A 359 -12.83 2.44 -12.84
CA ALA A 359 -12.63 1.22 -12.04
C ALA A 359 -13.76 0.88 -11.04
N GLY A 360 -14.84 1.66 -11.03
CA GLY A 360 -15.99 1.44 -10.13
C GLY A 360 -15.77 1.91 -8.68
N LYS A 361 -14.91 2.90 -8.44
CA LYS A 361 -14.64 3.49 -7.12
C LYS A 361 -15.92 3.87 -6.35
N THR A 362 -16.93 4.40 -7.03
CA THR A 362 -18.20 4.80 -6.41
C THR A 362 -18.95 3.59 -5.82
N PHE A 363 -19.01 2.47 -6.55
CA PHE A 363 -19.65 1.25 -6.06
C PHE A 363 -18.89 0.66 -4.88
N GLU A 364 -17.57 0.66 -4.95
CA GLU A 364 -16.70 0.21 -3.84
C GLU A 364 -16.93 1.04 -2.57
N MET A 365 -16.86 2.37 -2.68
CA MET A 365 -17.06 3.28 -1.56
C MET A 365 -18.47 3.21 -0.97
N ALA A 366 -19.50 3.09 -1.82
CA ALA A 366 -20.87 2.89 -1.37
C ALA A 366 -21.03 1.55 -0.63
N THR A 367 -20.43 0.48 -1.17
CA THR A 367 -20.43 -0.84 -0.53
C THR A 367 -19.74 -0.80 0.82
N LEU A 368 -18.56 -0.18 0.90
CA LEU A 368 -17.82 -0.01 2.16
C LEU A 368 -18.68 0.70 3.20
N ALA A 369 -19.33 1.80 2.83
CA ALA A 369 -20.21 2.54 3.76
C ALA A 369 -21.44 1.72 4.19
N MET A 370 -22.04 0.96 3.27
CA MET A 370 -23.17 0.08 3.59
C MET A 370 -22.74 -1.03 4.54
N GLU A 371 -21.60 -1.68 4.29
CA GLU A 371 -21.05 -2.72 5.16
C GLU A 371 -20.65 -2.16 6.52
N MET A 372 -19.98 -1.00 6.57
CA MET A 372 -19.65 -0.33 7.82
C MET A 372 -20.92 0.00 8.63
N ARG A 373 -22.02 0.38 7.97
CA ARG A 373 -23.30 0.62 8.65
C ARG A 373 -23.95 -0.67 9.12
N ARG A 374 -23.99 -1.71 8.27
CA ARG A 374 -24.54 -3.04 8.60
C ARG A 374 -23.83 -3.67 9.79
N LEU A 375 -22.51 -3.53 9.83
CA LEU A 375 -21.65 -4.02 10.89
C LEU A 375 -21.58 -3.05 12.09
N GLY A 376 -22.34 -1.96 12.11
CA GLY A 376 -22.32 -0.99 13.22
C GLY A 376 -20.99 -0.25 13.43
N ILE A 377 -20.04 -0.39 12.50
CA ILE A 377 -18.73 0.31 12.48
C ILE A 377 -18.95 1.82 12.31
N ALA A 378 -19.89 2.20 11.44
CA ALA A 378 -20.20 3.60 11.16
C ALA A 378 -21.71 3.86 11.27
N ARG A 379 -22.07 4.90 12.03
CA ARG A 379 -23.47 5.31 12.19
C ARG A 379 -23.96 6.23 11.07
N LYS A 380 -23.13 7.18 10.66
CA LYS A 380 -23.45 8.20 9.64
C LYS A 380 -22.27 8.36 8.66
N PRO A 381 -22.15 7.47 7.66
CA PRO A 381 -21.17 7.66 6.59
C PRO A 381 -21.40 8.99 5.87
N LEU A 382 -20.33 9.77 5.67
CA LEU A 382 -20.35 11.03 4.94
C LEU A 382 -19.49 10.88 3.69
N PHE A 383 -20.05 11.23 2.53
CA PHE A 383 -19.30 11.36 1.28
C PHE A 383 -19.14 12.84 0.95
N VAL A 384 -17.90 13.27 0.72
CA VAL A 384 -17.60 14.60 0.20
C VAL A 384 -17.18 14.43 -1.25
N VAL A 385 -17.93 15.04 -2.15
CA VAL A 385 -17.69 15.03 -3.60
C VAL A 385 -17.57 16.47 -4.12
N PRO A 386 -16.79 16.72 -5.18
CA PRO A 386 -16.62 18.05 -5.77
C PRO A 386 -17.91 18.68 -6.32
#